data_AF-H3AH96-F1
#
_entry.id   AF-H3AH96-F1
#
_cell.length_a   1.000
_cell.length_b   1.000
_cell.length_c   1.000
_cell.angle_alpha   90.00
_cell.angle_beta   90.00
_cell.angle_gamma   90.00
#
_symmetry.space_group_name_H-M   'P 1'
#
loop_
_entity.id
_entity.type
_entity.pdbx_description
1 polymer ?
#
loop_
_entity_poly.entity_id
_entity_poly.type
_entity_poly.pdbx_seq_one_letter_code
_entity_poly.pdbx_strand_id
1 'polypeptide(L)'
;FTSGCCEVLSSFMRRNQSLADLNLSFNQIQDSGMSLICQADNDQIQNLSLNSCSLTSGCCEALCSFLKQNQSLRELDLTSNKIEDSGMSEICKYIDLKHCVHSAFSLKSCILTSVCCEALCSFLKQNQSLTELNLRDNQLKDSGMSEICKADNNQLQKLSLNSCSLTSGCCEALCSFLKQNQSLRELDLTSNKIEDSGLSEICKADNNQLQKLKKDNVLFSSSMPYY
;
A
#
# COMPACT_ATOMS: atom_id res chain seq x y z
N PHE A 1 -19.62 -9.74 13.60
CA PHE A 1 -18.83 -8.98 14.59
C PHE A 1 -19.70 -7.81 15.04
N THR A 2 -20.02 -7.67 16.32
CA THR A 2 -20.91 -6.59 16.82
C THR A 2 -20.10 -5.49 17.48
N SER A 3 -20.70 -4.33 17.75
CA SER A 3 -20.07 -3.25 18.52
C SER A 3 -19.58 -3.73 19.89
N GLY A 4 -20.40 -4.54 20.59
CA GLY A 4 -20.01 -5.15 21.87
C GLY A 4 -18.78 -6.06 21.75
N CYS A 5 -18.59 -6.78 20.63
CA CYS A 5 -17.36 -7.54 20.39
C CYS A 5 -16.14 -6.60 20.25
N CYS A 6 -16.29 -5.45 19.58
CA CYS A 6 -15.22 -4.46 19.43
C CYS A 6 -14.82 -3.85 20.78
N GLU A 7 -15.77 -3.58 21.67
CA GLU A 7 -15.49 -3.07 23.03
C GLU A 7 -14.72 -4.09 23.87
N VAL A 8 -15.15 -5.35 23.83
CA VAL A 8 -14.48 -6.45 24.54
C VAL A 8 -13.07 -6.65 23.98
N LEU A 9 -12.90 -6.64 22.66
CA LEU A 9 -11.60 -6.75 22.01
C LEU A 9 -10.69 -5.58 22.37
N SER A 10 -11.18 -4.35 22.30
CA SER A 10 -10.44 -3.14 22.68
C SER A 10 -9.96 -3.21 24.15
N SER A 11 -10.84 -3.67 25.04
CA SER A 11 -10.52 -3.87 26.46
C SER A 11 -9.50 -5.00 26.69
N PHE A 12 -9.51 -6.04 25.86
CA PHE A 12 -8.48 -7.07 25.87
C PHE A 12 -7.14 -6.52 25.36
N MET A 13 -7.14 -5.83 24.23
CA MET A 13 -5.94 -5.21 23.62
C MET A 13 -5.24 -4.25 24.59
N ARG A 14 -5.97 -3.42 25.34
CA ARG A 14 -5.35 -2.53 26.36
C ARG A 14 -4.54 -3.25 27.43
N ARG A 15 -4.92 -4.48 27.78
CA ARG A 15 -4.27 -5.26 28.85
C ARG A 15 -3.24 -6.24 28.31
N ASN A 16 -3.37 -6.63 27.05
CA ASN A 16 -2.53 -7.64 26.45
C ASN A 16 -1.28 -7.01 25.84
N GLN A 17 -0.13 -7.25 26.47
CA GLN A 17 1.17 -6.72 26.06
C GLN A 17 1.99 -7.73 25.23
N SER A 18 1.36 -8.79 24.70
CA SER A 18 2.02 -9.81 23.88
C SER A 18 1.34 -10.06 22.54
N LEU A 19 0.19 -9.43 22.26
CA LEU A 19 -0.55 -9.60 21.02
C LEU A 19 0.17 -8.87 19.87
N ALA A 20 0.97 -9.60 19.11
CA ALA A 20 1.65 -9.09 17.92
C ALA A 20 0.78 -9.18 16.64
N ASP A 21 -0.08 -10.20 16.54
CA ASP A 21 -0.85 -10.50 15.34
C ASP A 21 -2.34 -10.39 15.60
N LEU A 22 -3.01 -9.49 14.89
CA LEU A 22 -4.45 -9.29 14.97
C LEU A 22 -5.08 -9.37 13.58
N ASN A 23 -5.72 -10.51 13.29
CA ASN A 23 -6.49 -10.70 12.07
C ASN A 23 -7.99 -10.58 12.35
N LEU A 24 -8.59 -9.56 11.77
CA LEU A 24 -10.01 -9.25 11.86
C LEU A 24 -10.71 -9.35 10.51
N SER A 25 -10.04 -9.86 9.49
CA SER A 25 -10.54 -9.93 8.13
C SER A 25 -11.90 -10.62 8.03
N PHE A 26 -12.70 -10.22 7.06
CA PHE A 26 -14.03 -10.77 6.75
C PHE A 26 -15.06 -10.62 7.88
N ASN A 27 -14.88 -9.61 8.74
CA ASN A 27 -15.83 -9.23 9.79
C ASN A 27 -16.47 -7.89 9.49
N GLN A 28 -17.76 -7.72 9.75
CA GLN A 28 -18.44 -6.42 9.62
C GLN A 28 -18.10 -5.50 10.80
N ILE A 29 -16.86 -5.04 10.89
CA ILE A 29 -16.40 -4.13 11.96
C ILE A 29 -17.02 -2.75 11.80
N GLN A 30 -17.06 -2.24 10.56
CA GLN A 30 -17.53 -0.89 10.23
C GLN A 30 -16.72 0.21 10.95
N ASP A 31 -16.95 1.46 10.58
CA ASP A 31 -16.14 2.56 11.11
C ASP A 31 -16.30 2.76 12.62
N SER A 32 -17.50 2.49 13.15
CA SER A 32 -17.79 2.57 14.59
C SER A 32 -17.04 1.52 15.39
N GLY A 33 -16.99 0.27 14.90
CA GLY A 33 -16.20 -0.79 15.52
C GLY A 33 -14.70 -0.51 15.44
N MET A 34 -14.24 0.02 14.31
CA MET A 34 -12.82 0.39 14.14
C MET A 34 -12.42 1.51 15.09
N SER A 35 -13.28 2.51 15.28
CA SER A 35 -13.06 3.58 16.25
C SER A 35 -12.88 3.03 17.68
N LEU A 36 -13.68 2.05 18.09
CA LEU A 36 -13.53 1.39 19.39
C LEU A 36 -12.23 0.60 19.51
N ILE A 37 -11.83 -0.10 18.45
CA ILE A 37 -10.57 -0.86 18.40
C ILE A 37 -9.37 0.09 18.48
N CYS A 38 -9.39 1.21 17.77
CA CYS A 38 -8.33 2.22 17.78
C CYS A 38 -8.15 2.92 19.14
N GLN A 39 -9.17 2.89 20.01
CA GLN A 39 -9.04 3.37 21.39
C GLN A 39 -8.24 2.42 22.29
N ALA A 40 -7.93 1.22 21.82
CA ALA A 40 -6.99 0.36 22.50
C ALA A 40 -5.57 0.87 22.24
N ASP A 41 -5.05 1.61 23.22
CA ASP A 41 -3.65 2.02 23.31
C ASP A 41 -2.76 0.77 23.45
N ASN A 42 -2.45 0.15 22.31
CA ASN A 42 -1.65 -1.06 22.22
C ASN A 42 -0.56 -0.85 21.17
N ASP A 43 0.68 -0.82 21.65
CA ASP A 43 1.89 -0.62 20.86
C ASP A 43 2.61 -1.93 20.53
N GLN A 44 2.00 -3.08 20.79
CA GLN A 44 2.61 -4.41 20.59
C GLN A 44 2.20 -5.06 19.26
N ILE A 45 1.07 -4.64 18.69
CA ILE A 45 0.59 -5.18 17.41
C ILE A 45 1.61 -4.84 16.31
N GLN A 46 2.11 -5.87 15.65
CA GLN A 46 3.02 -5.83 14.51
C GLN A 46 2.26 -6.08 13.21
N ASN A 47 1.24 -6.93 13.21
CA ASN A 47 0.47 -7.28 12.01
C ASN A 47 -1.02 -7.08 12.25
N LEU A 48 -1.63 -6.17 11.47
CA LEU A 48 -3.06 -5.85 11.55
C LEU A 48 -3.73 -6.13 10.20
N SER A 49 -4.57 -7.17 10.16
CA SER A 49 -5.35 -7.50 8.97
C SER A 49 -6.82 -7.10 9.11
N LEU A 50 -7.26 -6.17 8.26
CA LEU A 50 -8.62 -5.62 8.21
C LEU A 50 -9.27 -5.84 6.85
N ASN A 51 -8.89 -6.91 6.14
CA ASN A 51 -9.42 -7.19 4.82
C ASN A 51 -10.94 -7.39 4.85
N SER A 52 -11.68 -6.72 3.98
CA SER A 52 -13.15 -6.89 3.85
C SER A 52 -13.89 -6.63 5.16
N CYS A 53 -13.54 -5.54 5.86
CA CYS A 53 -14.10 -5.19 7.17
C CYS A 53 -15.29 -4.22 7.13
N SER A 54 -15.77 -3.87 5.93
CA SER A 54 -16.79 -2.83 5.70
C SER A 54 -16.37 -1.45 6.22
N LEU A 55 -15.06 -1.16 6.17
CA LEU A 55 -14.51 0.15 6.54
C LEU A 55 -14.69 1.15 5.39
N THR A 56 -14.84 2.42 5.74
CA THR A 56 -14.88 3.55 4.80
C THR A 56 -13.80 4.58 5.14
N SER A 57 -13.71 5.66 4.36
CA SER A 57 -12.88 6.82 4.70
C SER A 57 -13.17 7.38 6.12
N GLY A 58 -14.38 7.18 6.65
CA GLY A 58 -14.78 7.61 7.98
C GLY A 58 -13.97 7.01 9.13
N CYS A 59 -13.33 5.84 8.96
CA CYS A 59 -12.48 5.26 10.00
C CYS A 59 -11.03 5.76 9.97
N CYS A 60 -10.61 6.47 8.92
CA CYS A 60 -9.19 6.74 8.67
C CYS A 60 -8.57 7.65 9.74
N GLU A 61 -9.30 8.63 10.28
CA GLU A 61 -8.80 9.46 11.38
C GLU A 61 -8.50 8.63 12.65
N ALA A 62 -9.42 7.73 13.02
CA ALA A 62 -9.23 6.84 14.15
C ALA A 62 -8.08 5.86 13.91
N LEU A 63 -7.99 5.29 12.70
CA LEU A 63 -6.89 4.42 12.31
C LEU A 63 -5.54 5.15 12.40
N CYS A 64 -5.46 6.36 11.88
CA CYS A 64 -4.23 7.17 11.95
C CYS A 64 -3.84 7.52 13.38
N SER A 65 -4.82 7.76 14.26
CA SER A 65 -4.56 7.95 15.69
C SER A 65 -3.93 6.71 16.33
N PHE A 66 -4.43 5.52 15.99
CA PHE A 66 -3.84 4.25 16.40
C PHE A 66 -2.42 4.06 15.84
N LEU A 67 -2.21 4.33 14.55
CA LEU A 67 -0.89 4.21 13.89
C LEU A 67 0.17 5.15 14.48
N LYS A 68 -0.22 6.32 15.01
CA LYS A 68 0.71 7.22 15.70
C LYS A 68 1.18 6.68 17.04
N GLN A 69 0.30 5.98 17.76
CA GLN A 69 0.62 5.42 19.07
C GLN A 69 1.40 4.10 18.92
N ASN A 70 1.03 3.29 17.92
CA ASN A 70 1.66 2.02 17.68
C ASN A 70 2.98 2.18 16.91
N GLN A 71 4.10 1.97 17.60
CA GLN A 71 5.46 2.01 17.02
C GLN A 71 5.97 0.62 16.58
N SER A 72 5.19 -0.42 16.79
CA SER A 72 5.56 -1.80 16.45
C SER A 72 4.99 -2.25 15.10
N LEU A 73 3.95 -1.60 14.58
CA LEU A 73 3.24 -2.06 13.38
C LEU A 73 4.20 -2.15 12.19
N ARG A 74 4.23 -3.34 11.59
CA ARG A 74 5.03 -3.74 10.44
C ARG A 74 4.13 -3.97 9.23
N GLU A 75 2.97 -4.60 9.43
CA GLU A 75 2.06 -4.95 8.34
C GLU A 75 0.66 -4.42 8.60
N LEU A 76 0.11 -3.70 7.63
CA LEU A 76 -1.27 -3.22 7.62
C LEU A 76 -1.96 -3.67 6.33
N ASP A 77 -3.05 -4.41 6.47
CA ASP A 77 -3.89 -4.83 5.34
C ASP A 77 -5.28 -4.21 5.43
N LEU A 78 -5.57 -3.24 4.54
CA LEU A 78 -6.89 -2.60 4.38
C LEU A 78 -7.65 -3.11 3.15
N THR A 79 -7.22 -4.22 2.55
CA THR A 79 -7.78 -4.77 1.30
C THR A 79 -9.30 -4.83 1.30
N SER A 80 -9.93 -4.51 0.17
CA SER A 80 -11.39 -4.64 -0.04
C SER A 80 -12.25 -3.85 0.95
N ASN A 81 -11.80 -2.65 1.32
CA ASN A 81 -12.59 -1.64 2.05
C ASN A 81 -12.81 -0.39 1.20
N LYS A 82 -13.80 0.44 1.53
CA LYS A 82 -14.10 1.67 0.79
C LYS A 82 -13.31 2.86 1.32
N ILE A 83 -11.98 2.73 1.34
CA ILE A 83 -11.09 3.78 1.86
C ILE A 83 -11.18 5.04 1.01
N GLU A 84 -11.27 4.87 -0.33
CA GLU A 84 -11.42 5.96 -1.30
C GLU A 84 -10.27 6.98 -1.24
N ASP A 85 -10.28 7.96 -2.15
CA ASP A 85 -9.22 8.98 -2.22
C ASP A 85 -9.16 9.86 -0.95
N SER A 86 -10.32 10.07 -0.31
CA SER A 86 -10.43 10.88 0.90
C SER A 86 -9.76 10.20 2.11
N GLY A 87 -10.02 8.91 2.32
CA GLY A 87 -9.36 8.14 3.37
C GLY A 87 -7.87 7.99 3.12
N MET A 88 -7.45 7.76 1.88
CA MET A 88 -6.02 7.70 1.52
C MET A 88 -5.32 9.04 1.77
N SER A 89 -5.95 10.15 1.39
CA SER A 89 -5.41 11.49 1.66
C SER A 89 -5.26 11.73 3.16
N GLU A 90 -6.22 11.29 3.97
CA GLU A 90 -6.15 11.38 5.42
C GLU A 90 -4.99 10.55 5.98
N ILE A 91 -4.81 9.31 5.53
CA ILE A 91 -3.67 8.45 5.90
C ILE A 91 -2.34 9.13 5.53
N CYS A 92 -2.23 9.71 4.33
CA CYS A 92 -1.02 10.38 3.86
C CYS A 92 -0.68 11.68 4.61
N LYS A 93 -1.68 12.41 5.13
CA LYS A 93 -1.43 13.66 5.90
C LYS A 93 -0.63 13.42 7.17
N TYR A 94 -0.64 12.19 7.69
CA TYR A 94 0.16 11.82 8.84
C TYR A 94 1.59 11.53 8.40
N ILE A 95 2.23 12.62 7.95
CA ILE A 95 3.58 12.76 7.41
C ILE A 95 4.68 12.34 8.40
N ASP A 96 4.36 12.32 9.70
CA ASP A 96 5.30 12.00 10.77
C ASP A 96 5.35 10.52 11.17
N LEU A 97 4.95 9.62 10.25
CA LEU A 97 5.20 8.18 10.36
C LEU A 97 6.69 7.83 10.20
N LYS A 98 7.62 8.78 10.41
CA LYS A 98 9.07 8.58 10.43
C LYS A 98 9.51 7.50 11.44
N HIS A 99 8.66 7.22 12.42
CA HIS A 99 8.88 6.19 13.43
C HIS A 99 8.10 4.90 13.17
N CYS A 100 7.19 4.90 12.20
CA CYS A 100 6.51 3.67 11.86
C CYS A 100 7.42 2.78 11.03
N VAL A 101 7.49 1.52 11.41
CA VAL A 101 8.36 0.52 10.80
C VAL A 101 7.55 -0.36 9.85
N HIS A 102 6.54 0.20 9.19
CA HIS A 102 5.67 -0.55 8.30
C HIS A 102 6.48 -1.10 7.13
N SER A 103 6.74 -2.40 7.11
CA SER A 103 7.37 -3.09 6.00
C SER A 103 6.37 -3.32 4.87
N ALA A 104 5.08 -3.53 5.17
CA ALA A 104 4.07 -3.83 4.16
C ALA A 104 2.74 -3.08 4.39
N PHE A 105 2.24 -2.45 3.33
CA PHE A 105 0.93 -1.80 3.33
C PHE A 105 0.10 -2.25 2.12
N SER A 106 -1.06 -2.86 2.38
CA SER A 106 -1.99 -3.30 1.34
C SER A 106 -3.26 -2.45 1.31
N LEU A 107 -3.52 -1.87 0.14
CA LEU A 107 -4.68 -1.07 -0.23
C LEU A 107 -5.36 -1.66 -1.49
N LYS A 108 -5.28 -2.99 -1.65
CA LYS A 108 -5.88 -3.67 -2.79
C LYS A 108 -7.40 -3.46 -2.78
N SER A 109 -7.98 -3.14 -3.94
CA SER A 109 -9.43 -2.96 -4.11
C SER A 109 -10.04 -1.95 -3.14
N CYS A 110 -9.37 -0.81 -2.95
CA CYS A 110 -9.76 0.24 -1.98
C CYS A 110 -10.49 1.43 -2.61
N ILE A 111 -10.88 1.34 -3.88
CA ILE A 111 -11.55 2.40 -4.65
C ILE A 111 -10.67 3.66 -4.76
N LEU A 112 -9.35 3.47 -4.88
CA LEU A 112 -8.41 4.56 -5.09
C LEU A 112 -8.38 4.96 -6.56
N THR A 113 -8.22 6.26 -6.83
CA THR A 113 -8.09 6.81 -8.18
C THR A 113 -6.82 7.66 -8.30
N SER A 114 -6.62 8.30 -9.46
CA SER A 114 -5.51 9.24 -9.64
C SER A 114 -5.51 10.42 -8.66
N VAL A 115 -6.65 10.72 -8.02
CA VAL A 115 -6.80 11.88 -7.13
C VAL A 115 -5.92 11.76 -5.88
N CYS A 116 -5.77 10.57 -5.30
CA CYS A 116 -4.94 10.39 -4.11
C CYS A 116 -3.42 10.30 -4.41
N CYS A 117 -3.01 10.23 -5.67
CA CYS A 117 -1.62 9.91 -6.04
C CYS A 117 -0.62 11.00 -5.67
N GLU A 118 -1.03 12.28 -5.60
CA GLU A 118 -0.17 13.37 -5.11
C GLU A 118 0.13 13.21 -3.60
N ALA A 119 -0.90 12.89 -2.82
CA ALA A 119 -0.77 12.61 -1.40
C ALA A 119 0.10 11.35 -1.17
N LEU A 120 -0.12 10.29 -1.96
CA LEU A 120 0.69 9.07 -1.91
C LEU A 120 2.15 9.32 -2.31
N CYS A 121 2.40 10.15 -3.32
CA CYS A 121 3.75 10.56 -3.71
C CYS A 121 4.45 11.29 -2.56
N SER A 122 3.78 12.26 -1.93
CA SER A 122 4.30 12.98 -0.76
C SER A 122 4.61 12.04 0.41
N PHE A 123 3.74 11.07 0.67
CA PHE A 123 3.95 10.03 1.67
C PHE A 123 5.19 9.18 1.34
N LEU A 124 5.34 8.69 0.10
CA LEU A 124 6.46 7.86 -0.31
C LEU A 124 7.81 8.61 -0.23
N LYS A 125 7.85 9.90 -0.53
CA LYS A 125 9.09 10.72 -0.39
C LYS A 125 9.59 10.77 1.04
N GLN A 126 8.67 10.78 2.01
CA GLN A 126 9.01 10.99 3.42
C GLN A 126 9.12 9.68 4.20
N ASN A 127 8.37 8.65 3.80
CA ASN A 127 8.40 7.36 4.43
C ASN A 127 9.72 6.64 4.13
N GLN A 128 10.45 6.28 5.19
CA GLN A 128 11.77 5.63 5.09
C GLN A 128 11.74 4.13 5.46
N SER A 129 10.56 3.53 5.66
CA SER A 129 10.42 2.17 6.18
C SER A 129 9.63 1.24 5.26
N LEU A 130 8.77 1.76 4.40
CA LEU A 130 7.88 0.99 3.55
C LEU A 130 8.64 0.27 2.45
N THR A 131 8.69 -1.06 2.58
CA THR A 131 9.35 -1.94 1.60
C THR A 131 8.37 -2.58 0.62
N GLU A 132 7.11 -2.77 1.00
CA GLU A 132 6.07 -3.36 0.14
C GLU A 132 4.81 -2.51 0.11
N LEU A 133 4.37 -2.16 -1.10
CA LEU A 133 3.13 -1.44 -1.32
C LEU A 133 2.27 -2.20 -2.34
N ASN A 134 1.05 -2.54 -1.92
CA ASN A 134 0.08 -3.22 -2.77
C ASN A 134 -1.11 -2.31 -3.09
N LEU A 135 -1.21 -1.88 -4.35
CA LEU A 135 -2.26 -1.00 -4.87
C LEU A 135 -3.16 -1.72 -5.89
N ARG A 136 -3.11 -3.05 -5.96
CA ARG A 136 -3.90 -3.86 -6.91
C ARG A 136 -5.36 -3.44 -6.99
N ASP A 137 -5.95 -3.59 -8.16
CA ASP A 137 -7.39 -3.44 -8.40
C ASP A 137 -7.95 -2.06 -7.97
N ASN A 138 -7.18 -1.00 -8.22
CA ASN A 138 -7.60 0.41 -8.07
C ASN A 138 -7.57 1.13 -9.43
N GLN A 139 -8.22 2.29 -9.58
CA GLN A 139 -8.27 3.00 -10.86
C GLN A 139 -7.28 4.17 -10.92
N LEU A 140 -6.00 3.89 -10.68
CA LEU A 140 -4.95 4.91 -10.60
C LEU A 140 -4.71 5.63 -11.94
N LYS A 141 -4.83 4.90 -13.06
CA LYS A 141 -4.58 5.40 -14.43
C LYS A 141 -3.17 5.94 -14.62
N ASP A 142 -2.85 6.33 -15.86
CA ASP A 142 -1.51 6.81 -16.22
C ASP A 142 -1.15 8.13 -15.53
N SER A 143 -2.14 8.99 -15.26
CA SER A 143 -1.95 10.25 -14.53
C SER A 143 -1.54 10.00 -13.08
N GLY A 144 -2.21 9.06 -12.40
CA GLY A 144 -1.84 8.68 -11.03
C GLY A 144 -0.46 8.04 -10.97
N MET A 145 -0.14 7.15 -11.92
CA MET A 145 1.18 6.53 -11.98
C MET A 145 2.29 7.56 -12.27
N SER A 146 2.05 8.50 -13.17
CA SER A 146 3.00 9.61 -13.43
C SER A 146 3.28 10.42 -12.17
N GLU A 147 2.29 10.61 -11.30
CA GLU A 147 2.47 11.31 -10.03
C GLU A 147 3.29 10.49 -9.02
N ILE A 148 2.97 9.20 -8.88
CA ILE A 148 3.72 8.28 -8.01
C ILE A 148 5.20 8.18 -8.44
N CYS A 149 5.48 8.16 -9.74
CA CYS A 149 6.85 8.11 -10.28
C CYS A 149 7.70 9.34 -9.94
N LYS A 150 7.11 10.44 -9.47
CA LYS A 150 7.86 11.61 -8.97
C LYS A 150 8.42 11.40 -7.56
N ALA A 151 8.05 10.31 -6.89
CA ALA A 151 8.63 9.96 -5.59
C ALA A 151 10.07 9.48 -5.78
N ASP A 152 11.01 10.14 -5.11
CA ASP A 152 12.43 9.77 -5.04
C ASP A 152 12.69 8.77 -3.89
N ASN A 153 11.74 7.85 -3.67
CA ASN A 153 11.82 6.83 -2.64
C ASN A 153 12.82 5.73 -3.05
N ASN A 154 13.79 5.45 -2.17
CA ASN A 154 14.77 4.37 -2.32
C ASN A 154 14.66 3.32 -1.19
N GLN A 155 13.45 3.08 -0.69
CA GLN A 155 13.17 2.06 0.32
C GLN A 155 12.22 0.98 -0.19
N LEU A 156 11.28 1.35 -1.07
CA LEU A 156 10.30 0.45 -1.62
C LEU A 156 11.00 -0.63 -2.46
N GLN A 157 10.79 -1.88 -2.09
CA GLN A 157 11.36 -3.06 -2.73
C GLN A 157 10.34 -3.79 -3.60
N LYS A 158 9.04 -3.66 -3.29
CA LYS A 158 7.96 -4.30 -4.04
C LYS A 158 6.79 -3.37 -4.23
N LEU A 159 6.36 -3.24 -5.49
CA LEU A 159 5.21 -2.44 -5.88
C LEU A 159 4.26 -3.29 -6.74
N SER A 160 3.05 -3.51 -6.23
CA SER A 160 2.00 -4.26 -6.94
C SER A 160 0.95 -3.30 -7.50
N LEU A 161 0.86 -3.24 -8.84
CA LEU A 161 0.01 -2.31 -9.60
C LEU A 161 -0.90 -3.05 -10.59
N ASN A 162 -1.34 -4.25 -10.25
CA ASN A 162 -2.08 -5.06 -11.20
C ASN A 162 -3.52 -4.56 -11.28
N SER A 163 -4.11 -4.62 -12.47
CA SER A 163 -5.46 -4.11 -12.71
C SER A 163 -5.62 -2.64 -12.29
N CYS A 164 -4.58 -1.81 -12.48
CA CYS A 164 -4.57 -0.41 -12.05
C CYS A 164 -5.08 0.59 -13.11
N SER A 165 -5.67 0.07 -14.19
CA SER A 165 -6.09 0.85 -15.38
C SER A 165 -4.93 1.59 -16.06
N LEU A 166 -3.72 1.02 -16.02
CA LEU A 166 -2.54 1.57 -16.66
C LEU A 166 -2.49 1.21 -18.15
N THR A 167 -1.92 2.09 -18.95
CA THR A 167 -1.62 1.90 -20.37
C THR A 167 -0.15 2.21 -20.67
N SER A 168 0.27 2.08 -21.93
CA SER A 168 1.62 2.48 -22.34
C SER A 168 1.94 3.96 -22.06
N GLY A 169 0.94 4.81 -21.82
CA GLY A 169 1.10 6.24 -21.53
C GLY A 169 1.92 6.56 -20.27
N CYS A 170 1.99 5.67 -19.27
CA CYS A 170 2.81 5.88 -18.08
C CYS A 170 4.23 5.30 -18.15
N CYS A 171 4.57 4.60 -19.24
CA CYS A 171 5.80 3.80 -19.32
C CYS A 171 7.08 4.66 -19.35
N GLU A 172 7.03 5.86 -19.93
CA GLU A 172 8.15 6.82 -19.89
C GLU A 172 8.44 7.30 -18.44
N ALA A 173 7.38 7.59 -17.69
CA ALA A 173 7.50 7.98 -16.28
C ALA A 173 8.04 6.83 -15.43
N LEU A 174 7.54 5.60 -15.63
CA LEU A 174 8.05 4.39 -14.99
C LEU A 174 9.52 4.14 -15.34
N CYS A 175 9.92 4.30 -16.60
CA CYS A 175 11.30 4.16 -17.05
C CYS A 175 12.21 5.17 -16.33
N SER A 176 11.79 6.44 -16.25
CA SER A 176 12.53 7.50 -15.56
C SER A 176 12.67 7.23 -14.05
N PHE A 177 11.59 6.78 -13.41
CA PHE A 177 11.60 6.37 -12.01
C PHE A 177 12.57 5.21 -11.77
N LEU A 178 12.51 4.15 -12.60
CA LEU A 178 13.39 2.99 -12.50
C LEU A 178 14.85 3.34 -12.76
N LYS A 179 15.19 4.30 -13.63
CA LYS A 179 16.60 4.70 -13.84
C LYS A 179 17.25 5.24 -12.55
N GLN A 180 16.46 5.88 -11.69
CA GLN A 180 16.96 6.52 -10.47
C GLN A 180 16.81 5.61 -9.25
N ASN A 181 15.75 4.81 -9.20
CA ASN A 181 15.43 3.98 -8.05
C ASN A 181 16.44 2.84 -7.85
N GLN A 182 17.00 2.74 -6.65
CA GLN A 182 18.01 1.75 -6.27
C GLN A 182 17.47 0.58 -5.41
N SER A 183 16.18 0.61 -5.04
CA SER A 183 15.61 -0.30 -4.05
C SER A 183 14.62 -1.32 -4.63
N LEU A 184 13.86 -0.95 -5.65
CA LEU A 184 12.77 -1.76 -6.19
C LEU A 184 13.31 -3.05 -6.81
N ARG A 185 12.89 -4.18 -6.24
CA ARG A 185 13.23 -5.54 -6.67
C ARG A 185 12.10 -6.18 -7.45
N GLU A 186 10.85 -5.87 -7.11
CA GLU A 186 9.68 -6.47 -7.73
C GLU A 186 8.66 -5.41 -8.17
N LEU A 187 8.32 -5.44 -9.46
CA LEU A 187 7.26 -4.61 -10.04
C LEU A 187 6.25 -5.51 -10.75
N ASP A 188 4.99 -5.40 -10.34
CA ASP A 188 3.92 -6.22 -10.90
C ASP A 188 2.86 -5.36 -11.60
N LEU A 189 2.86 -5.44 -12.95
CA LEU A 189 2.02 -4.68 -13.86
C LEU A 189 0.97 -5.56 -14.57
N THR A 190 0.73 -6.80 -14.12
CA THR A 190 -0.23 -7.69 -14.80
C THR A 190 -1.63 -7.08 -14.85
N SER A 191 -2.44 -7.54 -15.78
CA SER A 191 -3.84 -7.11 -15.96
C SER A 191 -4.00 -5.61 -16.23
N ASN A 192 -2.98 -4.98 -16.82
CA ASN A 192 -3.03 -3.63 -17.37
C ASN A 192 -2.91 -3.65 -18.89
N LYS A 193 -3.39 -2.60 -19.55
CA LYS A 193 -3.37 -2.44 -21.02
C LYS A 193 -2.05 -1.83 -21.50
N ILE A 194 -0.94 -2.33 -20.96
CA ILE A 194 0.42 -1.95 -21.41
C ILE A 194 0.76 -2.82 -22.61
N GLU A 195 1.04 -2.19 -23.74
CA GLU A 195 1.46 -2.83 -24.99
C GLU A 195 2.96 -3.13 -24.98
N ASP A 196 3.43 -3.94 -25.93
CA ASP A 196 4.84 -4.31 -26.08
C ASP A 196 5.76 -3.10 -26.22
N SER A 197 5.28 -2.03 -26.86
CA SER A 197 5.98 -0.75 -26.99
C SER A 197 6.23 -0.08 -25.63
N GLY A 198 5.22 -0.07 -24.75
CA GLY A 198 5.33 0.45 -23.39
C GLY A 198 6.25 -0.39 -22.52
N LEU A 199 6.15 -1.72 -22.63
CA LEU A 199 7.05 -2.63 -21.93
C LEU A 199 8.51 -2.45 -22.40
N SER A 200 8.73 -2.31 -23.71
CA SER A 200 10.05 -1.99 -24.26
C SER A 200 10.59 -0.67 -23.73
N GLU A 201 9.74 0.34 -23.49
CA GLU A 201 10.15 1.61 -22.89
C GLU A 201 10.62 1.42 -21.45
N ILE A 202 9.89 0.64 -20.64
CA ILE A 202 10.27 0.30 -19.26
C ILE A 202 11.64 -0.39 -19.23
N CYS A 203 11.90 -1.32 -20.14
CA CYS A 203 13.16 -2.05 -20.21
C CYS A 203 14.37 -1.16 -20.54
N LYS A 204 14.19 0.03 -21.13
CA LYS A 204 15.29 1.01 -21.36
C LYS A 204 15.82 1.61 -20.06
N ALA A 205 15.18 1.37 -18.93
CA ALA A 205 15.67 1.83 -17.65
C ALA A 205 17.01 1.19 -17.25
N ASP A 206 17.33 0.00 -17.78
CA ASP A 206 18.55 -0.77 -17.46
C ASP A 206 18.80 -0.87 -15.94
N ASN A 207 17.71 -1.03 -15.19
CA ASN A 207 17.77 -1.05 -13.73
C ASN A 207 18.21 -2.45 -13.25
N ASN A 208 19.47 -2.55 -12.83
CA ASN A 208 20.08 -3.78 -12.32
C ASN A 208 19.58 -4.22 -10.92
N GLN A 209 18.76 -3.42 -10.26
CA GLN A 209 18.13 -3.73 -8.98
C GLN A 209 16.81 -4.48 -9.16
N LEU A 210 16.10 -4.26 -10.28
CA LEU A 210 14.81 -4.89 -10.55
C LEU A 210 15.03 -6.37 -10.91
N GLN A 211 14.59 -7.27 -10.04
CA GLN A 211 14.78 -8.71 -10.18
C GLN A 211 13.58 -9.41 -10.81
N LYS A 212 12.38 -8.86 -10.61
CA LYS A 212 11.12 -9.40 -11.14
C LYS A 212 10.27 -8.30 -11.73
N LEU A 213 10.02 -8.38 -13.03
CA LEU A 213 9.01 -7.60 -13.72
C LEU A 213 7.91 -8.54 -14.21
N LYS A 214 6.69 -8.35 -13.71
CA LYS A 214 5.54 -9.17 -14.11
C LYS A 214 4.62 -8.40 -15.03
N LYS A 215 4.32 -8.97 -16.18
CA LYS A 215 3.25 -8.56 -17.10
C LYS A 215 2.50 -9.82 -17.55
N ASP A 216 1.23 -9.69 -17.96
CA ASP A 216 0.44 -10.86 -18.37
C ASP A 216 1.20 -11.73 -19.37
N ASN A 217 1.26 -13.03 -19.08
CA ASN A 217 1.97 -14.04 -19.88
C ASN A 217 3.48 -13.79 -20.09
N VAL A 218 4.11 -12.85 -19.37
CA VAL A 218 5.56 -12.59 -19.43
C VAL A 218 6.11 -12.31 -18.03
N LEU A 219 6.88 -13.26 -17.49
CA LEU A 219 7.69 -13.07 -16.30
C LEU A 219 9.15 -12.87 -16.74
N PHE A 220 9.68 -11.66 -16.56
CA PHE A 220 11.11 -11.43 -16.67
C PHE A 220 11.73 -11.64 -15.29
N SER A 221 12.55 -12.67 -15.16
CA SER A 221 13.45 -12.86 -14.01
C SER A 221 14.89 -12.67 -14.47
N SER A 222 15.73 -12.07 -13.62
CA SER A 222 17.17 -11.86 -13.87
C SER A 222 18.00 -13.15 -14.01
N SER A 223 17.35 -14.32 -14.12
CA SER A 223 17.94 -15.64 -14.30
C SER A 223 17.87 -16.18 -15.74
N MET A 224 17.42 -15.41 -16.73
CA MET A 224 17.50 -15.87 -18.13
C MET A 224 18.87 -15.56 -18.73
N PRO A 225 19.64 -16.58 -19.18
CA PRO A 225 20.86 -16.34 -19.94
C PRO A 225 20.47 -15.79 -21.31
N TYR A 226 21.06 -14.65 -21.69
CA TYR A 226 21.03 -14.15 -23.05
C TYR A 226 21.59 -15.23 -23.99
N TYR A 227 20.78 -15.69 -24.96
CA TYR A 227 21.23 -16.41 -26.15
C TYR A 227 20.96 -15.55 -27.39
#